data_AF-A0A5C3QFI2-F1
#
_entry.id   AF-A0A5C3QFI2-F1
#
_cell.length_a   1.000
_cell.length_b   1.000
_cell.length_c   1.000
_cell.angle_alpha   90.00
_cell.angle_beta   90.00
_cell.angle_gamma   90.00
#
_symmetry.space_group_name_H-M   'P 1'
#
loop_
_entity.id
_entity.type
_entity.pdbx_description
1 polymer ?
#
loop_
_entity_poly.entity_id
_entity_poly.type
_entity_poly.pdbx_seq_one_letter_code
_entity_poly.pdbx_strand_id
1 'polypeptide(L)'
;DLDEDDDAVFAQLEEEIENEDVSSVREMRMTALRKEMERTTQLSASHYGTYVEISVEKEVMKICAQEPRCVVHFFHHNFKRCEIMDKHLTTLSQKYTSTRFFRVFVENVPWLVHKLSIQMLPCVLSFVGGSTKDRIVGFEELGNTDAFQTAVLELKLTSIG
;
A
#
# COMPACT_ATOMS: atom_id res chain seq x y z
N ASP A 1 4.19 -0.02 21.90
CA ASP A 1 4.97 -1.07 22.59
C ASP A 1 5.58 -2.10 21.62
N LEU A 2 5.99 -1.69 20.41
CA LEU A 2 6.76 -2.53 19.47
C LEU A 2 7.97 -1.77 18.88
N ASP A 3 7.97 -0.44 18.94
CA ASP A 3 9.09 0.40 18.48
C ASP A 3 10.18 0.57 19.57
N GLU A 4 9.82 0.46 20.86
CA GLU A 4 10.80 0.50 21.97
C GLU A 4 11.65 -0.78 22.05
N ASP A 5 11.14 -1.90 21.53
CA ASP A 5 11.85 -3.19 21.59
C ASP A 5 12.96 -3.27 20.54
N ASP A 6 12.75 -2.71 19.34
CA ASP A 6 13.77 -2.66 18.29
C ASP A 6 14.91 -1.70 18.64
N ASP A 7 14.62 -0.53 19.21
CA ASP A 7 15.65 0.42 19.67
C ASP A 7 16.40 -0.10 20.91
N ALA A 8 15.73 -0.84 21.80
CA ALA A 8 16.38 -1.49 22.95
C ALA A 8 17.27 -2.66 22.53
N VAL A 9 16.87 -3.44 21.52
CA VAL A 9 17.71 -4.49 20.92
C VAL A 9 18.91 -3.87 20.20
N PHE A 10 18.72 -2.74 19.51
CA PHE A 10 19.81 -2.01 18.87
C PHE A 10 20.81 -1.46 19.89
N ALA A 11 20.34 -0.87 20.99
CA ALA A 11 21.17 -0.34 22.06
C ALA A 11 21.91 -1.42 22.85
N GLN A 12 21.29 -2.58 23.11
CA GLN A 12 21.95 -3.72 23.75
C GLN A 12 23.04 -4.32 22.87
N LEU A 13 22.82 -4.38 21.55
CA LEU A 13 23.89 -4.75 20.62
C LEU A 13 25.01 -3.69 20.62
N GLU A 14 24.71 -2.39 20.68
CA GLU A 14 25.75 -1.36 20.76
C GLU A 14 26.62 -1.46 22.04
N GLU A 15 26.01 -1.75 23.20
CA GLU A 15 26.70 -1.93 24.49
C GLU A 15 27.55 -3.21 24.55
N GLU A 16 27.12 -4.33 23.96
CA GLU A 16 27.93 -5.56 23.87
C GLU A 16 29.11 -5.43 22.90
N ILE A 17 29.07 -4.46 21.97
CA ILE A 17 30.04 -4.28 20.88
C ILE A 17 31.15 -3.27 21.22
N GLU A 18 31.04 -2.52 22.32
CA GLU A 18 32.11 -1.60 22.79
C GLU A 18 33.37 -2.33 23.28
N ASN A 19 33.33 -3.66 23.43
CA ASN A 19 34.47 -4.49 23.82
C ASN A 19 34.98 -5.35 22.65
N GLU A 20 35.57 -4.76 21.60
CA GLU A 20 36.73 -5.31 20.85
C GLU A 20 37.10 -4.46 19.61
N ASP A 21 38.35 -4.03 19.56
CA ASP A 21 39.01 -3.18 18.56
C ASP A 21 39.05 -3.78 17.14
N VAL A 22 37.99 -3.63 16.32
CA VAL A 22 38.09 -3.84 14.86
C VAL A 22 37.14 -2.92 14.06
N SER A 23 37.33 -1.60 14.16
CA SER A 23 36.45 -0.60 13.53
C SER A 23 36.39 -0.66 11.99
N SER A 24 37.47 -1.03 11.30
CA SER A 24 37.57 -1.00 9.84
C SER A 24 36.87 -2.17 9.13
N VAL A 25 36.92 -3.38 9.71
CA VAL A 25 36.18 -4.55 9.21
C VAL A 25 34.68 -4.39 9.46
N ARG A 26 34.32 -3.65 10.52
CA ARG A 26 32.94 -3.34 10.91
C ARG A 26 32.26 -2.41 9.91
N GLU A 27 32.94 -1.33 9.52
CA GLU A 27 32.39 -0.36 8.56
C GLU A 27 32.18 -0.99 7.17
N MET A 28 33.10 -1.84 6.71
CA MET A 28 32.93 -2.58 5.46
C MET A 28 31.73 -3.55 5.50
N ARG A 29 31.52 -4.28 6.61
CA ARG A 29 30.36 -5.17 6.77
C ARG A 29 29.04 -4.40 6.84
N MET A 30 29.00 -3.29 7.57
CA MET A 30 27.81 -2.44 7.70
C MET A 30 27.44 -1.78 6.37
N THR A 31 28.43 -1.34 5.60
CA THR A 31 28.20 -0.75 4.27
C THR A 31 27.70 -1.81 3.27
N ALA A 32 28.21 -3.04 3.35
CA ALA A 32 27.74 -4.16 2.54
C ALA A 32 26.29 -4.54 2.88
N LEU A 33 25.93 -4.59 4.16
CA LEU A 33 24.55 -4.84 4.61
C LEU A 33 23.59 -3.72 4.20
N ARG A 34 23.99 -2.46 4.36
CA ARG A 34 23.21 -1.29 3.87
C ARG A 34 22.98 -1.36 2.37
N LYS A 35 24.02 -1.69 1.60
CA LYS A 35 23.94 -1.81 0.15
C LYS A 35 23.07 -2.99 -0.30
N GLU A 36 23.05 -4.09 0.46
CA GLU A 36 22.16 -5.22 0.19
C GLU A 36 20.70 -4.91 0.58
N MET A 37 20.47 -4.14 1.64
CA MET A 37 19.14 -3.59 1.98
C MET A 37 18.65 -2.59 0.93
N GLU A 38 19.52 -1.69 0.45
CA GLU A 38 19.25 -0.75 -0.64
C GLU A 38 18.98 -1.50 -1.96
N ARG A 39 19.71 -2.58 -2.21
CA ARG A 39 19.50 -3.44 -3.38
C ARG A 39 18.19 -4.22 -3.27
N THR A 40 17.79 -4.69 -2.09
CA THR A 40 16.51 -5.37 -1.86
C THR A 40 15.33 -4.39 -1.97
N THR A 41 15.49 -3.15 -1.49
CA THR A 41 14.51 -2.07 -1.68
C THR A 41 14.44 -1.60 -3.13
N GLN A 42 15.54 -1.57 -3.88
CA GLN A 42 15.54 -1.29 -5.33
C GLN A 42 15.06 -2.47 -6.19
N LEU A 43 15.26 -3.72 -5.79
CA LEU A 43 14.69 -4.91 -6.46
C LEU A 43 13.16 -4.99 -6.28
N SER A 44 12.59 -4.17 -5.38
CA SER A 44 11.15 -3.91 -5.26
C SER A 44 10.64 -2.79 -6.20
N ALA A 45 11.48 -2.29 -7.10
CA ALA A 45 11.10 -1.50 -8.26
C ALA A 45 10.54 -2.45 -9.35
N SER A 46 9.26 -2.49 -9.69
CA SER A 46 8.23 -1.45 -9.61
C SER A 46 6.86 -2.13 -9.43
N HIS A 47 6.32 -2.10 -8.22
CA HIS A 47 4.89 -2.36 -8.02
C HIS A 47 4.00 -1.21 -8.53
N TYR A 48 4.61 -0.15 -9.04
CA TYR A 48 3.94 0.89 -9.81
C TYR A 48 3.68 0.39 -11.23
N GLY A 49 2.59 0.87 -11.85
CA GLY A 49 2.16 0.34 -13.14
C GLY A 49 1.32 -0.94 -13.05
N THR A 50 1.30 -1.60 -11.89
CA THR A 50 0.60 -2.87 -11.67
C THR A 50 -0.55 -2.72 -10.68
N TYR A 51 -1.45 -3.72 -10.71
CA TYR A 51 -2.57 -3.83 -9.81
C TYR A 51 -2.51 -5.20 -9.13
N VAL A 52 -2.09 -5.21 -7.87
CA VAL A 52 -1.80 -6.44 -7.12
C VAL A 52 -2.73 -6.61 -5.93
N GLU A 53 -2.94 -7.84 -5.50
CA GLU A 53 -3.65 -8.11 -4.25
C GLU A 53 -2.67 -8.10 -3.08
N ILE A 54 -3.07 -7.46 -1.98
CA ILE A 54 -2.35 -7.47 -0.70
C ILE A 54 -3.28 -8.06 0.34
N SER A 55 -2.84 -9.16 0.96
CA SER A 55 -3.67 -9.94 1.88
C SER A 55 -3.31 -9.71 3.35
N VAL A 56 -2.20 -9.01 3.65
CA VAL A 56 -1.74 -8.77 5.02
C VAL A 56 -2.09 -7.35 5.44
N GLU A 57 -2.90 -7.21 6.49
CA GLU A 57 -3.41 -5.91 6.95
C GLU A 57 -2.29 -4.92 7.34
N LYS A 58 -1.24 -5.40 8.01
CA LYS A 58 -0.07 -4.59 8.38
C LYS A 58 0.63 -4.00 7.14
N GLU A 59 0.74 -4.78 6.06
CA GLU A 59 1.34 -4.34 4.81
C GLU A 59 0.46 -3.28 4.12
N VAL A 60 -0.87 -3.44 4.14
CA VAL A 60 -1.79 -2.42 3.61
C VAL A 60 -1.58 -1.08 4.31
N MET A 61 -1.53 -1.08 5.65
CA MET A 61 -1.29 0.15 6.43
C MET A 61 0.07 0.77 6.13
N LYS A 62 1.12 -0.05 6.08
CA LYS A 62 2.48 0.39 5.77
C LYS A 62 2.56 1.08 4.41
N ILE A 63 1.96 0.48 3.38
CA ILE A 63 1.94 1.02 2.02
C ILE A 63 1.16 2.34 1.99
N CYS A 64 -0.03 2.39 2.60
CA CYS A 64 -0.80 3.64 2.67
C CYS A 64 -0.04 4.78 3.36
N ALA A 65 0.77 4.48 4.38
CA ALA A 65 1.55 5.46 5.12
C ALA A 65 2.82 5.93 4.39
N GLN A 66 3.50 5.03 3.67
CA GLN A 66 4.79 5.30 3.04
C GLN A 66 4.66 5.84 1.61
N GLU A 67 3.65 5.41 0.86
CA GLU A 67 3.50 5.80 -0.54
C GLU A 67 2.93 7.22 -0.65
N PRO A 68 3.47 8.08 -1.54
CA PRO A 68 2.96 9.44 -1.71
C PRO A 68 1.49 9.48 -2.12
N ARG A 69 1.09 8.54 -2.99
CA ARG A 69 -0.27 8.36 -3.51
C ARG A 69 -0.58 6.88 -3.67
N CYS A 70 -1.70 6.43 -3.11
CA CYS A 70 -2.20 5.09 -3.39
C CYS A 70 -3.73 5.02 -3.50
N VAL A 71 -4.21 4.05 -4.27
CA VAL A 71 -5.61 3.74 -4.48
C VAL A 71 -5.83 2.28 -4.06
N VAL A 72 -6.75 2.09 -3.10
CA VAL A 72 -7.00 0.81 -2.46
C VAL A 72 -8.42 0.36 -2.74
N HIS A 73 -8.57 -0.77 -3.41
CA HIS A 73 -9.87 -1.39 -3.66
C HIS A 73 -10.16 -2.48 -2.63
N PHE A 74 -11.14 -2.24 -1.77
CA PHE A 74 -11.70 -3.23 -0.88
C PHE A 74 -12.76 -4.02 -1.64
N PHE A 75 -12.54 -5.33 -1.75
CA PHE A 75 -13.32 -6.20 -2.61
C PHE A 75 -13.72 -7.50 -1.92
N HIS A 76 -14.70 -8.18 -2.52
CA HIS A 76 -15.09 -9.53 -2.15
C HIS A 76 -15.50 -10.34 -3.39
N HIS A 77 -15.07 -11.60 -3.49
CA HIS A 77 -15.23 -12.44 -4.69
C HIS A 77 -16.70 -12.68 -5.11
N ASN A 78 -17.63 -12.73 -4.15
CA ASN A 78 -19.08 -12.87 -4.42
C ASN A 78 -19.74 -11.64 -5.11
N PHE A 79 -19.03 -10.51 -5.27
CA PHE A 79 -19.60 -9.29 -5.80
C PHE A 79 -19.08 -9.01 -7.21
N LYS A 80 -19.92 -9.24 -8.23
CA LYS A 80 -19.57 -8.97 -9.65
C LYS A 80 -19.10 -7.54 -9.91
N ARG A 81 -19.62 -6.56 -9.16
CA ARG A 81 -19.18 -5.16 -9.26
C ARG A 81 -17.73 -4.95 -8.83
N CYS A 82 -17.18 -5.80 -7.97
CA CYS A 82 -15.76 -5.79 -7.66
C CYS A 82 -14.91 -6.17 -8.88
N GLU A 83 -15.32 -7.19 -9.64
CA GLU A 83 -14.60 -7.60 -10.86
C GLU A 83 -14.62 -6.51 -11.94
N ILE A 84 -15.73 -5.76 -12.03
CA ILE A 84 -15.83 -4.60 -12.94
C ILE A 84 -14.83 -3.52 -12.49
N MET A 85 -14.82 -3.19 -11.20
CA MET A 85 -13.87 -2.22 -10.63
C MET A 85 -12.41 -2.65 -10.87
N ASP A 86 -12.09 -3.94 -10.72
CA ASP A 86 -10.76 -4.49 -10.99
C ASP A 86 -10.28 -4.20 -12.41
N LYS A 87 -11.15 -4.34 -13.43
CA LYS A 87 -10.81 -4.05 -14.83
C LYS A 87 -10.43 -2.59 -15.04
N HIS A 88 -11.21 -1.67 -14.46
CA HIS A 88 -10.93 -0.25 -14.58
C HIS A 88 -9.65 0.15 -13.83
N LEU A 89 -9.46 -0.31 -12.59
CA LEU A 89 -8.26 -0.01 -11.81
C LEU A 89 -7.00 -0.63 -12.39
N THR A 90 -7.08 -1.82 -12.99
CA THR A 90 -5.95 -2.42 -13.74
C THR A 90 -5.54 -1.56 -14.93
N THR A 91 -6.52 -0.98 -15.64
CA THR A 91 -6.23 -0.07 -16.76
C THR A 91 -5.58 1.22 -16.27
N LEU A 92 -6.09 1.78 -15.16
CA LEU A 92 -5.57 3.01 -14.58
C LEU A 92 -4.18 2.83 -13.96
N SER A 93 -3.89 1.67 -13.36
CA SER A 93 -2.58 1.40 -12.76
C SER A 93 -1.47 1.51 -13.80
N GLN A 94 -1.71 1.01 -15.02
CA GLN A 94 -0.76 1.05 -16.13
C GLN A 94 -0.54 2.47 -16.65
N LYS A 95 -1.56 3.34 -16.57
CA LYS A 95 -1.49 4.73 -17.01
C LYS A 95 -0.81 5.64 -15.97
N TYR A 96 -1.08 5.43 -14.69
CA TYR A 96 -0.59 6.25 -13.59
C TYR A 96 0.50 5.56 -12.78
N THR A 97 1.69 5.44 -13.38
CA THR A 97 2.85 4.76 -12.76
C THR A 97 3.48 5.55 -11.61
N SER A 98 2.95 6.72 -11.24
CA SER A 98 3.35 7.47 -10.04
C SER A 98 2.41 7.25 -8.86
N THR A 99 1.40 6.38 -9.00
CA THR A 99 0.42 6.06 -7.96
C THR A 99 0.36 4.55 -7.78
N ARG A 100 0.30 4.11 -6.52
CA ARG A 100 0.20 2.68 -6.21
C ARG A 100 -1.26 2.25 -6.27
N PHE A 101 -1.53 1.21 -7.05
CA PHE A 101 -2.86 0.61 -7.12
C PHE A 101 -2.79 -0.80 -6.57
N PHE A 102 -3.70 -1.14 -5.66
CA PHE A 102 -3.81 -2.50 -5.15
C PHE A 102 -5.22 -2.77 -4.63
N ARG A 103 -5.50 -4.05 -4.42
CA ARG A 103 -6.77 -4.52 -3.87
C ARG A 103 -6.56 -5.37 -2.64
N VAL A 104 -7.59 -5.42 -1.81
CA VAL A 104 -7.56 -6.09 -0.52
C VAL A 104 -8.88 -6.83 -0.33
N PHE A 105 -8.78 -8.13 -0.09
CA PHE A 105 -9.93 -8.96 0.21
C PHE A 105 -10.41 -8.65 1.63
N VAL A 106 -11.66 -8.21 1.78
CA VAL A 106 -12.17 -7.67 3.05
C VAL A 106 -12.08 -8.65 4.22
N GLU A 107 -12.21 -9.96 3.98
CA GLU A 107 -12.12 -10.96 5.05
C GLU A 107 -10.69 -11.13 5.60
N ASN A 108 -9.67 -10.74 4.82
CA ASN A 108 -8.28 -10.78 5.25
C ASN A 108 -7.87 -9.56 6.10
N VAL A 109 -8.67 -8.48 6.09
CA VAL A 109 -8.36 -7.20 6.76
C VAL A 109 -9.54 -6.67 7.61
N PRO A 110 -10.11 -7.49 8.50
CA PRO A 110 -11.34 -7.15 9.21
C PRO A 110 -11.20 -5.90 10.11
N TRP A 111 -10.04 -5.66 10.70
CA TRP A 111 -9.82 -4.48 11.54
C TRP A 111 -9.78 -3.22 10.69
N LEU A 112 -9.15 -3.27 9.51
CA LEU A 112 -9.10 -2.13 8.59
C LEU A 112 -10.49 -1.81 8.02
N VAL A 113 -11.27 -2.84 7.68
CA VAL A 113 -12.67 -2.71 7.26
C VAL A 113 -13.50 -2.00 8.33
N HIS A 114 -13.35 -2.40 9.59
CA HIS A 114 -14.03 -1.75 10.71
C HIS A 114 -13.53 -0.32 10.95
N LYS A 115 -12.21 -0.13 11.01
CA LYS A 115 -11.55 1.16 11.28
C LYS A 115 -11.90 2.21 10.23
N LEU A 116 -11.98 1.80 8.97
CA LEU A 116 -12.36 2.65 7.84
C LEU A 116 -13.87 2.64 7.61
N SER A 117 -14.68 1.97 8.42
CA SER A 117 -16.14 1.91 8.29
C SER A 117 -16.58 1.55 6.85
N ILE A 118 -16.03 0.45 6.34
CA ILE A 118 -16.37 -0.08 5.01
C ILE A 118 -17.60 -0.97 5.16
N GLN A 119 -18.73 -0.51 4.66
CA GLN A 119 -20.03 -1.18 4.81
C GLN A 119 -20.60 -1.71 3.49
N MET A 120 -20.11 -1.19 2.36
CA MET A 120 -20.60 -1.52 1.02
C MET A 120 -19.42 -1.79 0.08
N LEU A 121 -19.62 -2.72 -0.86
CA LEU A 121 -18.60 -3.13 -1.84
C LEU A 121 -19.12 -2.98 -3.28
N PRO A 122 -18.23 -2.67 -4.24
CA PRO A 122 -16.81 -2.32 -4.05
C PRO A 122 -16.64 -0.98 -3.31
N CYS A 123 -15.56 -0.84 -2.55
CA CYS A 123 -15.18 0.44 -1.93
C CYS A 123 -13.75 0.78 -2.33
N VAL A 124 -13.54 1.95 -2.91
CA VAL A 124 -12.23 2.42 -3.34
C VAL A 124 -11.85 3.64 -2.52
N LEU A 125 -10.69 3.57 -1.86
CA LEU A 125 -10.14 4.67 -1.08
C LEU A 125 -8.89 5.21 -1.76
N SER A 126 -8.79 6.54 -1.81
CA SER A 126 -7.58 7.23 -2.28
C SER A 126 -6.85 7.83 -1.09
N PHE A 127 -5.55 7.57 -0.99
CA PHE A 127 -4.68 8.12 0.04
C PHE A 127 -3.62 9.02 -0.59
N VAL A 128 -3.33 10.14 0.06
CA VAL A 128 -2.24 11.04 -0.29
C VAL A 128 -1.49 11.42 0.98
N GLY A 129 -0.20 11.07 1.04
CA GLY A 129 0.66 11.30 2.21
C GLY A 129 0.12 10.66 3.50
N GLY A 130 -0.25 9.37 3.45
CA GLY A 130 -0.73 8.64 4.63
C GLY A 130 -2.17 8.91 5.04
N SER A 131 -2.85 9.87 4.42
CA SER A 131 -4.21 10.27 4.80
C SER A 131 -5.21 9.95 3.70
N THR A 132 -6.39 9.42 4.08
CA THR A 132 -7.52 9.24 3.17
C THR A 132 -7.99 10.58 2.63
N LYS A 133 -8.03 10.74 1.31
CA LYS A 133 -8.49 11.96 0.63
C LYS A 133 -9.88 11.82 0.04
N ASP A 134 -10.23 10.63 -0.44
CA ASP A 134 -11.55 10.39 -0.99
C ASP A 134 -11.96 8.93 -0.86
N ARG A 135 -13.26 8.70 -1.07
CA ARG A 135 -13.91 7.40 -1.03
C ARG A 135 -14.93 7.32 -2.15
N ILE A 136 -14.88 6.23 -2.92
CA ILE A 136 -15.92 5.85 -3.87
C ILE A 136 -16.60 4.60 -3.32
N VAL A 137 -17.92 4.66 -3.16
CA VAL A 137 -18.73 3.54 -2.66
C VAL A 137 -19.65 3.02 -3.75
N GLY A 138 -19.54 1.73 -4.06
CA GLY A 138 -20.27 1.12 -5.16
C GLY A 138 -20.02 1.87 -6.47
N PHE A 139 -21.08 2.06 -7.25
CA PHE A 139 -21.04 2.82 -8.50
C PHE A 139 -21.91 4.09 -8.45
N GLU A 140 -22.36 4.52 -7.26
CA GLU A 140 -23.29 5.65 -7.11
C GLU A 140 -22.76 6.92 -7.79
N GLU A 141 -21.49 7.22 -7.56
CA GLU A 141 -20.79 8.38 -8.15
C GLU A 141 -20.26 8.12 -9.57
N LEU A 142 -20.43 6.90 -10.09
CA LEU A 142 -19.98 6.48 -11.41
C LEU A 142 -21.16 6.31 -12.39
N GLY A 143 -22.32 6.90 -12.06
CA GLY A 143 -23.55 6.83 -12.84
C GLY A 143 -24.44 5.63 -12.51
N ASN A 144 -24.14 4.90 -11.43
CA ASN A 144 -24.87 3.74 -10.91
C ASN A 144 -25.17 2.66 -11.97
N THR A 145 -24.24 2.46 -12.90
CA THR A 145 -24.33 1.48 -13.98
C THR A 145 -23.14 0.55 -13.96
N ASP A 146 -23.34 -0.71 -14.35
CA ASP A 146 -22.27 -1.71 -14.47
C ASP A 146 -21.40 -1.50 -15.73
N ALA A 147 -21.80 -0.58 -16.62
CA ALA A 147 -21.14 -0.30 -17.90
C ALA A 147 -20.52 1.11 -17.95
N PHE A 148 -20.07 1.66 -16.82
CA PHE A 148 -19.40 2.95 -16.80
C PHE A 148 -18.05 2.90 -17.54
N GLN A 149 -17.62 4.02 -18.10
CA GLN A 149 -16.34 4.12 -18.80
C GLN A 149 -15.20 4.36 -17.82
N THR A 150 -14.01 3.82 -18.09
CA THR A 150 -12.79 4.06 -17.28
C THR A 150 -12.52 5.54 -17.06
N ALA A 151 -12.82 6.39 -18.05
CA ALA A 151 -12.68 7.85 -17.96
C ALA A 151 -13.51 8.47 -16.83
N VAL A 152 -14.66 7.90 -16.48
CA VAL A 152 -15.50 8.40 -15.37
C VAL A 152 -14.80 8.17 -14.02
N LEU A 153 -14.28 6.96 -13.82
CA LEU A 153 -13.50 6.62 -12.63
C LEU A 153 -12.20 7.45 -12.57
N GLU A 154 -11.53 7.61 -13.70
CA GLU A 154 -10.32 8.42 -13.83
C GLU A 154 -10.56 9.87 -13.42
N LEU A 155 -11.61 10.51 -13.94
CA LEU A 155 -11.98 11.87 -13.59
C LEU A 155 -12.28 12.01 -12.10
N LYS A 156 -13.00 11.05 -11.51
CA LYS A 156 -13.28 11.03 -10.08
C LYS A 156 -11.98 10.93 -9.27
N LEU A 157 -11.08 10.02 -9.61
CA LEU A 157 -9.80 9.83 -8.90
C LEU A 157 -8.84 11.02 -9.07
N THR A 158 -8.81 11.67 -10.23
CA THR A 158 -7.94 12.83 -10.50
C THR A 158 -8.47 14.15 -9.97
N SER A 159 -9.76 14.25 -9.66
CA SER A 159 -10.33 15.41 -8.97
C SER A 159 -9.78 15.59 -7.55
N ILE A 160 -9.11 14.56 -7.04
CA ILE A 160 -8.45 14.49 -5.74
C ILE A 160 -6.97 14.82 -5.98
N GLY A 161 -6.52 15.99 -5.47
CA GLY A 161 -5.22 16.60 -5.78
C GLY A 161 -3.99 15.68 -5.71
#